data_AF-A0A6P2BB18-F1
#
_entry.id   AF-A0A6P2BB18-F1
#
_cell.length_a   1.000
_cell.length_b   1.000
_cell.length_c   1.000
_cell.angle_alpha   90.00
_cell.angle_beta   90.00
_cell.angle_gamma   90.00
#
_symmetry.space_group_name_H-M   'P 1'
#
loop_
_entity.id
_entity.type
_entity.pdbx_description
1 polymer ?
#
loop_
_entity_poly.entity_id
_entity_poly.type
_entity_poly.pdbx_seq_one_letter_code
_entity_poly.pdbx_strand_id
1 'polypeptide(L)'
;MRPRFEYGEPVRVMRNLRNDGTYPGLATGKLLIRRGSVGHVRDVGTFLQDQLIYSVEFLDQRRVVGCREQELQPADDPWIPTRFEFHERVTPRIRLAVSSAVIACPGDAGEIEKVLRGCEGGPAYHVRFGGRTVVVPESSLDFLDPEVQE
;
A
#
# COMPACT_ATOMS: atom_id res chain seq x y z
N MET A 1 -5.93 -18.38 8.18
CA MET A 1 -4.87 -17.36 8.23
C MET A 1 -4.52 -17.08 9.68
N ARG A 2 -3.26 -16.77 10.01
CA ARG A 2 -2.89 -16.27 11.35
C ARG A 2 -2.79 -14.75 11.28
N PRO A 3 -3.39 -14.01 12.23
CA PRO A 3 -3.26 -12.56 12.28
C PRO A 3 -1.81 -12.17 12.58
N ARG A 4 -1.35 -11.11 11.92
CA ARG A 4 -0.04 -10.50 12.16
C ARG A 4 -0.03 -9.63 13.41
N PHE A 5 -1.16 -8.99 13.72
CA PHE A 5 -1.31 -8.09 14.86
C PHE A 5 -2.34 -8.62 15.85
N GLU A 6 -2.10 -8.44 17.14
CA GLU A 6 -2.98 -8.89 18.22
C GLU A 6 -3.78 -7.76 18.87
N TYR A 7 -4.78 -8.11 19.67
CA TYR A 7 -5.57 -7.15 20.44
C TYR A 7 -4.66 -6.25 21.31
N GLY A 8 -4.89 -4.94 21.24
CA GLY A 8 -4.15 -3.93 21.97
C GLY A 8 -2.84 -3.49 21.30
N GLU A 9 -2.41 -4.16 20.23
CA GLU A 9 -1.15 -3.82 19.57
C GLU A 9 -1.24 -2.44 18.89
N PRO A 10 -0.25 -1.55 19.10
CA PRO A 10 -0.21 -0.26 18.47
C PRO A 10 0.24 -0.39 17.02
N VAL A 11 -0.58 0.10 16.11
CA VAL A 11 -0.33 0.06 14.66
C VAL A 11 -0.40 1.44 14.05
N ARG A 12 0.41 1.69 13.02
CA ARG A 12 0.41 2.92 12.24
C ARG A 12 -0.15 2.66 10.85
N VAL A 13 -1.06 3.52 10.39
CA VAL A 13 -1.58 3.43 9.02
C VAL A 13 -0.55 3.91 8.01
N MET A 14 -0.26 3.08 7.01
CA MET A 14 0.73 3.37 5.98
C MET A 14 0.17 4.23 4.83
N ARG A 15 -1.15 4.30 4.70
CA ARG A 15 -1.85 5.08 3.68
C ARG A 15 -3.07 5.80 4.24
N ASN A 16 -3.62 6.72 3.45
CA ASN A 16 -4.86 7.38 3.79
C ASN A 16 -6.01 6.36 3.72
N LEU A 17 -6.66 6.09 4.85
CA LEU A 17 -7.84 5.25 4.87
C LEU A 17 -9.03 6.07 4.40
N ARG A 18 -9.68 5.62 3.34
CA ARG A 18 -10.90 6.22 2.79
C ARG A 18 -12.04 5.23 2.90
N ASN A 19 -13.25 5.74 3.07
CA ASN A 19 -14.43 4.89 3.12
C ASN A 19 -14.61 4.16 1.79
N ASP A 20 -14.58 2.83 1.81
CA ASP A 20 -14.85 1.98 0.64
C ASP A 20 -16.34 1.62 0.51
N GLY A 21 -17.18 2.17 1.39
CA GLY A 21 -18.62 1.91 1.46
C GLY A 21 -19.02 1.09 2.69
N THR A 22 -18.05 0.60 3.48
CA THR A 22 -18.31 -0.20 4.69
C THR A 22 -18.47 0.65 5.96
N TYR A 23 -17.95 1.89 5.98
CA TYR A 23 -18.06 2.76 7.14
C TYR A 23 -19.40 3.51 7.16
N PRO A 24 -20.18 3.44 8.25
CA PRO A 24 -21.52 4.01 8.30
C PRO A 24 -21.52 5.54 8.33
N GLY A 25 -22.52 6.14 7.67
CA GLY A 25 -22.79 7.59 7.77
C GLY A 25 -21.84 8.51 7.02
N LEU A 26 -20.88 7.98 6.25
CA LEU A 26 -19.97 8.77 5.41
C LEU A 26 -20.03 8.30 3.96
N ALA A 27 -19.85 9.23 3.02
CA ALA A 27 -19.80 8.89 1.59
C ALA A 27 -18.55 8.06 1.24
N THR A 28 -18.67 7.19 0.23
CA THR A 28 -17.53 6.49 -0.37
C THR A 28 -16.46 7.47 -0.84
N GLY A 29 -15.20 7.13 -0.62
CA GLY A 29 -14.03 7.97 -0.91
C GLY A 29 -13.71 9.02 0.16
N LYS A 30 -14.59 9.23 1.17
CA LYS A 30 -14.32 10.17 2.26
C LYS A 30 -13.11 9.71 3.07
N LEU A 31 -12.17 10.63 3.32
CA LEU A 31 -11.02 10.38 4.20
C LEU A 31 -11.50 10.08 5.62
N LEU A 32 -11.12 8.90 6.14
CA LEU A 32 -11.39 8.46 7.50
C LEU A 32 -10.20 8.75 8.41
N ILE A 33 -9.03 8.26 8.04
CA ILE A 33 -7.78 8.35 8.81
C ILE A 33 -6.65 8.76 7.87
N ARG A 34 -5.80 9.70 8.32
CA ARG A 34 -4.64 10.17 7.55
C ARG A 34 -3.48 9.19 7.71
N ARG A 35 -2.69 9.00 6.66
CA ARG A 35 -1.45 8.22 6.73
C ARG A 35 -0.56 8.72 7.88
N GLY A 36 0.12 7.81 8.56
CA GLY A 36 0.96 8.10 9.72
C GLY A 36 0.22 8.15 11.06
N SER A 37 -1.12 8.17 11.08
CA SER A 37 -1.88 8.08 12.33
C SER A 37 -1.66 6.72 13.01
N VAL A 38 -1.55 6.75 14.33
CA VAL A 38 -1.41 5.55 15.16
C VAL A 38 -2.77 5.22 15.78
N GLY A 39 -3.11 3.94 15.80
CA GLY A 39 -4.28 3.39 16.49
C GLY A 39 -3.93 2.07 17.17
N HIS A 40 -4.89 1.48 17.86
CA HIS A 40 -4.71 0.20 18.55
C HIS A 40 -5.67 -0.84 17.99
N VAL A 41 -5.18 -2.05 17.75
CA VAL A 41 -6.02 -3.15 17.28
C VAL A 41 -7.04 -3.50 18.36
N ARG A 42 -8.32 -3.50 18.00
CA ARG A 42 -9.45 -3.80 18.90
C ARG A 42 -10.07 -5.16 18.61
N ASP A 43 -10.02 -5.62 17.37
CA ASP A 43 -10.53 -6.93 16.97
C ASP A 43 -9.94 -7.35 15.62
N VAL A 44 -9.95 -8.66 15.34
CA VAL A 44 -9.57 -9.20 14.02
C VAL A 44 -10.68 -10.09 13.50
N GLY A 45 -11.31 -9.64 12.41
CA GLY A 45 -12.37 -10.36 11.71
C GLY A 45 -11.92 -10.84 10.34
N THR A 46 -12.83 -11.49 9.63
CA THR A 46 -12.65 -11.91 8.23
C THR A 46 -13.69 -11.29 7.32
N PHE A 47 -13.28 -10.79 6.17
CA PHE A 47 -14.14 -10.39 5.05
C PHE A 47 -14.04 -11.42 3.93
N LEU A 48 -15.18 -11.78 3.31
CA LEU A 48 -15.27 -12.81 2.26
C LEU A 48 -14.51 -14.11 2.60
N GLN A 49 -14.56 -14.54 3.87
CA GLN A 49 -13.96 -15.76 4.44
C GLN A 49 -12.41 -15.86 4.41
N ASP A 50 -11.73 -15.16 3.49
CA ASP A 50 -10.27 -15.30 3.24
C ASP A 50 -9.48 -13.99 3.38
N GLN A 51 -10.09 -12.89 3.83
CA GLN A 51 -9.37 -11.62 4.03
C GLN A 51 -9.45 -11.18 5.49
N LEU A 52 -8.31 -11.13 6.17
CA LEU A 52 -8.25 -10.58 7.53
C LEU A 52 -8.47 -9.06 7.52
N ILE A 53 -9.40 -8.60 8.36
CA ILE A 53 -9.68 -7.19 8.60
C ILE A 53 -9.43 -6.90 10.09
N TYR A 54 -8.54 -5.96 10.36
CA TYR A 54 -8.22 -5.47 11.69
C TYR A 54 -9.13 -4.28 12.01
N SER A 55 -9.95 -4.39 13.04
CA SER A 55 -10.68 -3.23 13.57
C SER A 55 -9.72 -2.43 14.44
N VAL A 56 -9.31 -1.24 13.97
CA VAL A 56 -8.34 -0.40 14.67
C VAL A 56 -9.02 0.83 15.25
N GLU A 57 -8.83 1.07 16.54
CA GLU A 57 -9.32 2.24 17.25
C GLU A 57 -8.29 3.38 17.20
N PHE A 58 -8.71 4.49 16.60
CA PHE A 58 -7.93 5.73 16.51
C PHE A 58 -8.49 6.75 17.50
N LEU A 59 -7.85 6.85 18.67
CA LEU A 59 -8.34 7.64 19.80
C LEU A 59 -8.44 9.13 19.48
N ASP A 60 -7.45 9.70 18.78
CA ASP A 60 -7.43 11.11 18.38
C ASP A 60 -8.61 11.48 17.48
N GLN A 61 -8.99 10.58 16.58
CA GLN A 61 -10.12 10.77 15.65
C GLN A 61 -11.45 10.29 16.25
N ARG A 62 -11.42 9.59 17.40
CA ARG A 62 -12.55 8.94 18.07
C ARG A 62 -13.34 8.01 17.14
N ARG A 63 -12.63 7.15 16.40
CA ARG A 63 -13.23 6.25 15.41
C ARG A 63 -12.56 4.89 15.40
N VAL A 64 -13.36 3.86 15.10
CA VAL A 64 -12.88 2.50 14.81
C VAL A 64 -12.99 2.28 13.31
N VAL A 65 -11.91 1.88 12.65
CA VAL A 65 -11.87 1.67 11.20
C VAL A 65 -11.31 0.29 10.89
N GLY A 66 -11.98 -0.44 10.00
CA GLY A 66 -11.48 -1.71 9.47
C GLY A 66 -10.30 -1.46 8.52
N CYS A 67 -9.19 -2.13 8.79
CA CYS A 67 -7.94 -2.01 8.05
C CYS A 67 -7.51 -3.39 7.54
N ARG A 68 -7.00 -3.47 6.32
CA ARG A 68 -6.35 -4.70 5.82
C ARG A 68 -4.92 -4.77 6.36
N GLU A 69 -4.36 -5.97 6.42
CA GLU A 69 -2.99 -6.16 6.92
C GLU A 69 -1.96 -5.26 6.22
N GLN A 70 -2.05 -5.16 4.88
CA GLN A 70 -1.15 -4.34 4.07
C GLN A 70 -1.31 -2.82 4.27
N GLU A 71 -2.25 -2.37 5.10
CA GLU A 71 -2.46 -0.96 5.43
C GLU A 71 -1.79 -0.56 6.74
N LEU A 72 -1.33 -1.56 7.51
CA LEU A 72 -0.81 -1.40 8.86
C LEU A 72 0.67 -1.80 8.94
N GLN A 73 1.39 -1.08 9.78
CA GLN A 73 2.71 -1.48 10.29
C GLN A 73 2.71 -1.37 11.81
N PRO A 74 3.62 -2.07 12.52
CA PRO A 74 3.87 -1.79 13.93
C PRO A 74 4.13 -0.28 14.15
N ALA A 75 3.57 0.28 15.22
CA ALA A 75 3.74 1.71 15.49
C ALA A 75 5.21 2.10 15.73
N ASP A 76 6.02 1.20 16.27
CA ASP A 76 7.43 1.45 16.55
C ASP A 76 8.34 1.26 15.33
N ASP A 77 7.82 0.68 14.24
CA ASP A 77 8.59 0.57 13.00
C ASP A 77 8.87 1.96 12.41
N PRO A 78 10.06 2.16 11.81
CA PRO A 78 10.42 3.43 11.19
C PRO A 78 9.41 3.81 10.10
N TRP A 79 9.06 5.10 10.05
CA TRP A 79 8.25 5.63 8.96
C TRP A 79 9.13 5.85 7.73
N ILE A 80 8.98 4.97 6.74
CA ILE A 80 9.67 5.10 5.46
C ILE A 80 8.64 5.62 4.44
N PRO A 81 8.71 6.91 4.07
CA PRO A 81 7.81 7.46 3.06
C PRO A 81 8.04 6.76 1.72
N THR A 82 6.96 6.52 0.99
CA THR A 82 7.01 6.06 -0.40
C THR A 82 6.41 7.08 -1.33
N ARG A 83 6.98 7.19 -2.52
CA ARG A 83 6.48 8.01 -3.62
C ARG A 83 5.21 7.43 -4.22
N PHE A 84 5.08 6.10 -4.25
CA PHE A 84 3.97 5.42 -4.91
C PHE A 84 3.15 4.54 -3.97
N GLU A 85 1.89 4.30 -4.33
CA GLU A 85 0.93 3.48 -3.57
C GLU A 85 0.46 2.22 -4.35
N PHE A 86 -0.22 1.31 -3.67
CA PHE A 86 -0.82 0.12 -4.28
C PHE A 86 -1.86 0.51 -5.36
N HIS A 87 -1.86 -0.23 -6.48
CA HIS A 87 -2.60 0.04 -7.72
C HIS A 87 -2.23 1.34 -8.45
N GLU A 88 -1.16 2.03 -8.04
CA GLU A 88 -0.71 3.21 -8.74
C GLU A 88 -0.01 2.83 -10.05
N ARG A 89 -0.26 3.62 -11.10
CA ARG A 89 0.32 3.42 -12.43
C ARG A 89 1.66 4.14 -12.52
N VAL A 90 2.68 3.40 -12.91
CA VAL A 90 4.07 3.87 -12.98
C VAL A 90 4.70 3.48 -14.31
N THR A 91 5.78 4.16 -14.67
CA THR A 91 6.67 3.80 -15.77
C THR A 91 8.09 3.63 -15.23
N PRO A 92 8.89 2.69 -15.76
CA PRO A 92 10.29 2.61 -15.35
C PRO A 92 11.08 3.77 -15.97
N ARG A 93 12.08 4.28 -15.24
CA ARG A 93 13.02 5.31 -15.73
C ARG A 93 14.14 4.75 -16.58
N ILE A 94 14.41 3.46 -16.41
CA ILE A 94 15.46 2.71 -17.11
C ILE A 94 14.86 1.44 -17.71
N ARG A 95 15.53 0.87 -18.71
CA ARG A 95 15.13 -0.44 -19.25
C ARG A 95 15.30 -1.51 -18.17
N LEU A 96 14.20 -2.21 -17.86
CA LEU A 96 14.19 -3.34 -16.93
C LEU A 96 14.35 -4.64 -17.72
N ALA A 97 15.32 -5.46 -17.35
CA ALA A 97 15.55 -6.77 -17.93
C ALA A 97 15.80 -7.81 -16.84
N VAL A 98 15.21 -8.99 -16.99
CA VAL A 98 15.40 -10.14 -16.10
C VAL A 98 15.82 -11.33 -16.96
N SER A 99 16.93 -11.99 -16.60
CA SER A 99 17.45 -13.16 -17.33
C SER A 99 17.57 -12.93 -18.84
N SER A 100 18.12 -11.77 -19.22
CA SER A 100 18.33 -11.34 -20.63
C SER A 100 17.06 -11.02 -21.43
N ALA A 101 15.87 -11.09 -20.82
CA ALA A 101 14.61 -10.67 -21.44
C ALA A 101 14.22 -9.27 -20.94
N VAL A 102 13.94 -8.35 -21.87
CA VAL A 102 13.40 -7.03 -21.52
C VAL A 102 11.97 -7.21 -21.00
N ILE A 103 11.72 -6.70 -19.79
CA ILE A 103 10.43 -6.77 -19.11
C ILE A 103 9.63 -5.50 -19.35
N ALA A 104 10.28 -4.34 -19.28
CA ALA A 104 9.67 -3.03 -19.50
C ALA A 104 10.71 -1.99 -19.94
N CYS A 105 10.31 -1.09 -20.80
CA CYS A 105 11.04 0.10 -21.22
C CYS A 105 10.41 1.36 -20.63
N PRO A 106 11.15 2.48 -20.54
CA PRO A 106 10.55 3.76 -20.24
C PRO A 106 9.41 4.08 -21.21
N GLY A 107 8.25 4.45 -20.67
CA GLY A 107 6.99 4.62 -21.39
C GLY A 107 6.00 3.46 -21.20
N ASP A 108 6.48 2.27 -20.82
CA ASP A 108 5.59 1.13 -20.57
C ASP A 108 4.84 1.29 -19.24
N ALA A 109 3.53 1.08 -19.29
CA ALA A 109 2.68 1.13 -18.11
C ALA A 109 2.89 -0.11 -17.22
N GLY A 110 3.25 0.16 -15.95
CA GLY A 110 3.24 -0.80 -14.86
C GLY A 110 2.21 -0.42 -13.80
N GLU A 111 1.81 -1.41 -13.00
CA GLU A 111 0.92 -1.21 -11.85
C GLU A 111 1.58 -1.75 -10.58
N ILE A 112 1.55 -0.98 -9.50
CA ILE A 112 2.12 -1.42 -8.22
C ILE A 112 1.19 -2.42 -7.56
N GLU A 113 1.69 -3.63 -7.38
CA GLU A 113 1.01 -4.73 -6.71
C GLU A 113 1.42 -4.85 -5.23
N LYS A 114 2.63 -4.40 -4.87
CA LYS A 114 3.08 -4.40 -3.47
C LYS A 114 4.13 -3.35 -3.22
N VAL A 115 4.07 -2.74 -2.03
CA VAL A 115 5.06 -1.78 -1.56
C VAL A 115 6.00 -2.47 -0.57
N LEU A 116 7.31 -2.41 -0.82
CA LEU A 116 8.37 -2.98 0.02
C LEU A 116 9.17 -1.83 0.64
N ARG A 117 8.97 -1.55 1.93
CA ARG A 117 9.60 -0.39 2.59
C ARG A 117 11.00 -0.68 3.14
N GLY A 118 11.26 -1.91 3.59
CA GLY A 118 12.47 -2.30 4.32
C GLY A 118 13.57 -2.93 3.46
N CYS A 119 13.70 -2.56 2.19
CA CYS A 119 14.76 -3.11 1.32
C CYS A 119 16.10 -2.37 1.54
N GLU A 120 17.21 -3.10 1.39
CA GLU A 120 18.54 -2.49 1.34
C GLU A 120 18.61 -1.52 0.13
N GLY A 121 18.91 -0.25 0.40
CA GLY A 121 18.92 0.80 -0.63
C GLY A 121 17.64 1.65 -0.74
N GLY A 122 16.64 1.42 0.14
CA GLY A 122 15.41 2.22 0.22
C GLY A 122 14.16 1.47 -0.25
N PRO A 123 13.02 2.16 -0.42
CA PRO A 123 11.78 1.51 -0.82
C PRO A 123 11.88 0.87 -2.21
N ALA A 124 11.25 -0.29 -2.36
CA ALA A 124 11.08 -0.99 -3.63
C ALA A 124 9.61 -1.39 -3.79
N TYR A 125 9.24 -1.83 -4.99
CA TYR A 125 7.87 -2.16 -5.34
C TYR A 125 7.82 -3.45 -6.14
N HIS A 126 6.82 -4.28 -5.88
CA HIS A 126 6.40 -5.27 -6.87
C HIS A 126 5.55 -4.55 -7.89
N VAL A 127 6.07 -4.44 -9.11
CA VAL A 127 5.37 -3.79 -10.21
C VAL A 127 5.06 -4.84 -11.27
N ARG A 128 3.80 -4.84 -11.71
CA ARG A 128 3.31 -5.73 -12.75
C ARG A 128 3.38 -5.01 -14.10
N PHE A 129 4.25 -5.50 -14.98
CA PHE A 129 4.42 -5.04 -16.37
C PHE A 129 4.00 -6.14 -17.32
N GLY A 130 3.00 -5.90 -18.18
CA GLY A 130 2.60 -6.86 -19.22
C GLY A 130 2.31 -8.28 -18.71
N GLY A 131 1.81 -8.42 -17.47
CA GLY A 131 1.53 -9.72 -16.84
C GLY A 131 2.71 -10.36 -16.10
N ARG A 132 3.87 -9.71 -16.02
CA ARG A 132 5.03 -10.15 -15.23
C ARG A 132 5.24 -9.23 -14.03
N THR A 133 5.41 -9.80 -12.84
CA THR A 133 5.71 -9.03 -11.63
C THR A 133 7.20 -9.03 -11.36
N VAL A 134 7.80 -7.84 -11.23
CA VAL A 134 9.23 -7.64 -10.93
C VAL A 134 9.40 -6.70 -9.75
N VAL A 135 10.51 -6.87 -9.02
CA VAL A 135 10.87 -5.96 -7.91
C VAL A 135 11.67 -4.80 -8.49
N VAL A 136 11.19 -3.57 -8.32
CA VAL A 136 11.81 -2.36 -8.85
C VAL A 136 12.04 -1.36 -7.71
N PRO A 137 13.26 -0.84 -7.53
CA PRO A 137 13.52 0.25 -6.57
C PRO A 137 12.72 1.51 -6.90
N GLU A 138 12.37 2.29 -5.88
CA GLU A 138 11.67 3.58 -6.05
C GLU A 138 12.41 4.55 -6.97
N SER A 139 13.74 4.56 -6.89
CA SER A 139 14.61 5.44 -7.68
C SER A 139 14.53 5.16 -9.19
N SER A 140 14.05 3.97 -9.58
CA SER A 140 13.95 3.49 -10.96
C SER A 140 12.54 3.63 -11.53
N LEU A 141 11.58 4.20 -10.80
CA LEU A 141 10.19 4.41 -11.23
C LEU A 141 9.86 5.90 -11.28
N ASP A 142 8.98 6.28 -12.20
CA ASP A 142 8.30 7.57 -12.27
C ASP A 142 6.80 7.36 -12.47
N PHE A 143 6.02 8.42 -12.23
CA PHE A 143 4.59 8.42 -12.52
C PHE A 143 4.37 8.24 -14.02
N LEU A 144 3.39 7.41 -14.39
CA LEU A 144 2.98 7.31 -15.79
C LEU A 144 2.16 8.55 -16.14
N ASP A 145 2.83 9.59 -16.62
CA ASP A 145 2.15 10.75 -17.21
C ASP A 145 1.41 10.33 -18.49
N PRO A 146 0.09 10.58 -18.60
CA PRO A 146 -0.67 10.26 -19.80
C PRO A 146 -0.33 11.19 -21.00
N GLU A 147 0.50 12.20 -20.80
CA GLU A 147 0.82 13.22 -21.81
C GLU A 147 2.07 12.93 -22.65
N VAL A 148 2.80 11.84 -22.41
CA VAL A 148 3.91 11.42 -23.30
C VAL A 148 3.38 10.43 -24.35
N GLN A 149 2.39 10.87 -25.12
CA GLN A 149 2.09 10.36 -26.46
C GLN A 149 2.33 11.53 -27.42
N GLU A 150 3.59 11.73 -27.81
CA GLU A 150 3.97 12.60 -28.92
C GLU A 150 4.41 11.76 -30.12
#